data_AF-A0A9D9NBS2-F1
#
_entry.id   AF-A0A9D9NBS2-F1
#
_cell.length_a   1.000
_cell.length_b   1.000
_cell.length_c   1.000
_cell.angle_alpha   90.00
_cell.angle_beta   90.00
_cell.angle_gamma   90.00
#
_symmetry.space_group_name_H-M   'P 1'
#
loop_
_entity.id
_entity.type
_entity.pdbx_description
1 polymer ?
#
loop_
_entity_poly.entity_id
_entity_poly.type
_entity_poly.pdbx_seq_one_letter_code
_entity_poly.pdbx_strand_id
1 'polypeptide(L)' 'MEEKKFDYKAAVSELEALVAKVEDPSAGIDDIGENVARAEVLLEKCRAYLRQARGILDGLDTEK' A
#
# COMPACT_ATOMS: atom_id res chain seq x y z
N MET A 1 12.45 -10.53 17.68
CA MET A 1 11.78 -10.58 16.37
C MET A 1 11.80 -9.16 15.83
N GLU A 2 12.63 -8.86 14.85
CA GLU A 2 12.55 -7.56 14.16
C GLU A 2 11.20 -7.51 13.44
N GLU A 3 10.29 -6.66 13.91
CA GLU A 3 9.11 -6.29 13.13
C GLU A 3 9.63 -5.72 11.82
N LYS A 4 9.41 -6.43 10.71
CA LYS A 4 9.73 -5.92 9.38
C LYS A 4 8.99 -4.60 9.21
N LYS A 5 9.74 -3.49 9.26
CA LYS A 5 9.24 -2.16 8.93
C LYS A 5 8.52 -2.25 7.60
N PHE A 6 7.29 -1.75 7.55
CA PHE A 6 6.52 -1.68 6.33
C PHE A 6 7.32 -0.90 5.27
N ASP A 7 7.62 -1.56 4.15
CA ASP A 7 8.32 -0.94 3.02
C ASP A 7 7.28 -0.33 2.07
N TYR A 8 7.11 0.99 2.19
CA TYR A 8 6.19 1.76 1.37
C TYR A 8 6.52 1.65 -0.13
N LYS A 9 7.81 1.62 -0.49
CA LYS A 9 8.22 1.57 -1.89
C LYS A 9 7.88 0.21 -2.51
N ALA A 10 8.16 -0.87 -1.79
CA ALA A 10 7.77 -2.21 -2.23
C ALA A 10 6.25 -2.36 -2.37
N ALA A 11 5.48 -1.79 -1.43
CA ALA A 11 4.02 -1.83 -1.49
C ALA A 11 3.45 -1.05 -2.70
N VAL A 12 4.05 0.08 -3.07
CA VAL A 12 3.66 0.83 -4.27
C VAL A 12 3.99 0.04 -5.54
N SER A 13 5.17 -0.59 -5.62
CA SER A 13 5.51 -1.44 -6.77
C SER A 13 4.59 -2.66 -6.89
N GLU A 14 4.13 -3.23 -5.77
CA GLU A 14 3.13 -4.31 -5.79
C GLU A 14 1.78 -3.80 -6.31
N LEU A 15 1.36 -2.58 -5.95
CA LEU A 15 0.15 -1.96 -6.50
C LEU A 15 0.22 -1.75 -8.01
N GLU A 16 1.35 -1.24 -8.52
CA GLU A 16 1.56 -1.07 -9.97
C GLU A 16 1.47 -2.41 -10.71
N ALA A 17 2.03 -3.48 -10.13
CA ALA A 17 1.96 -4.82 -10.71
C ALA A 17 0.53 -5.40 -10.69
N LEU A 18 -0.27 -5.09 -9.65
CA LEU A 18 -1.67 -5.51 -9.59
C LEU A 18 -2.52 -4.79 -10.63
N VAL A 19 -2.28 -3.48 -10.86
CA VAL A 19 -2.95 -2.73 -11.93
C VAL A 19 -2.64 -3.34 -13.29
N ALA A 20 -1.37 -3.64 -13.58
CA ALA A 20 -0.99 -4.27 -14.84
C ALA A 20 -1.68 -5.62 -15.08
N LYS A 21 -1.95 -6.40 -14.02
CA LYS A 21 -2.71 -7.65 -14.11
C LYS A 21 -4.20 -7.44 -14.35
N VAL A 22 -4.79 -6.39 -13.75
CA VAL A 22 -6.20 -6.04 -13.94
C VAL A 22 -6.46 -5.47 -15.34
N GLU A 23 -5.47 -4.75 -15.90
CA GLU A 23 -5.54 -4.19 -17.25
C GLU A 23 -5.28 -5.22 -18.36
N ASP A 24 -4.84 -6.45 -18.01
CA ASP A 24 -4.67 -7.53 -18.98
C ASP A 24 -6.04 -8.01 -19.48
N PRO A 25 -6.35 -7.89 -20.79
CA PRO A 25 -7.62 -8.34 -21.35
C PRO A 25 -7.81 -9.87 -21.28
N SER A 26 -6.77 -10.63 -20.93
CA SER A 26 -6.80 -12.07 -20.72
C SER A 26 -7.11 -12.47 -19.26
N ALA A 27 -7.18 -11.50 -18.34
CA ALA A 27 -7.47 -11.76 -16.94
C ALA A 27 -8.94 -12.21 -16.75
N GLY A 28 -9.13 -13.27 -15.96
CA GLY A 28 -10.46 -13.70 -15.57
C GLY A 28 -11.13 -12.69 -14.64
N ILE A 29 -12.46 -12.60 -14.67
CA ILE A 29 -13.23 -11.70 -13.77
C ILE A 29 -12.92 -12.00 -12.30
N ASP A 30 -12.75 -13.28 -11.95
CA ASP A 30 -12.39 -13.70 -10.60
C ASP A 30 -10.97 -13.23 -10.22
N ASP A 31 -10.00 -13.31 -11.13
CA ASP A 31 -8.64 -12.81 -10.92
C ASP A 31 -8.62 -11.30 -10.72
N ILE A 32 -9.46 -10.55 -11.44
CA ILE A 32 -9.61 -9.11 -11.25
C ILE A 32 -10.10 -8.81 -9.83
N GLY A 33 -11.10 -9.55 -9.35
CA GLY A 33 -11.63 -9.42 -7.99
C GLY A 33 -10.57 -9.64 -6.92
N GLU A 34 -9.77 -10.70 -7.05
CA GLU A 34 -8.67 -11.00 -6.12
C GLU A 34 -7.57 -9.94 -6.14
N ASN A 35 -7.19 -9.47 -7.34
CA ASN A 35 -6.17 -8.44 -7.50
C ASN A 35 -6.61 -7.09 -6.88
N VAL A 36 -7.89 -6.72 -7.06
CA VAL A 36 -8.47 -5.50 -6.46
C VAL A 36 -8.52 -5.62 -4.93
N ALA A 37 -9.00 -6.75 -4.39
CA ALA A 37 -9.04 -6.96 -2.94
C ALA A 37 -7.63 -6.88 -2.32
N ARG A 38 -6.63 -7.42 -3.00
CA ARG A 38 -5.22 -7.31 -2.58
C ARG A 38 -4.72 -5.86 -2.61
N ALA A 39 -5.09 -5.11 -3.65
CA ALA A 39 -4.73 -3.70 -3.77
C ALA A 39 -5.33 -2.85 -2.65
N GLU A 40 -6.59 -3.09 -2.25
CA GLU A 40 -7.22 -2.41 -1.13
C GLU A 40 -6.45 -2.59 0.18
N VAL A 41 -6.02 -3.83 0.49
CA VAL A 41 -5.22 -4.12 1.69
C VAL A 41 -3.88 -3.39 1.67
N LEU A 42 -3.22 -3.30 0.52
CA LEU A 42 -1.96 -2.57 0.38
C LEU A 42 -2.17 -1.06 0.55
N LEU A 43 -3.23 -0.50 -0.03
CA LEU A 43 -3.56 0.92 0.10
C LEU A 43 -3.83 1.31 1.55
N GLU A 44 -4.56 0.48 2.31
CA GLU A 44 -4.80 0.73 3.74
C GLU A 44 -3.49 0.76 4.54
N LYS A 45 -2.55 -0.15 4.25
CA LYS A 45 -1.22 -0.14 4.89
C LYS A 45 -0.40 1.10 4.50
N CYS A 46 -0.41 1.48 3.22
CA CYS A 46 0.23 2.70 2.74
C CYS A 46 -0.33 3.95 3.44
N ARG A 47 -1.66 4.05 3.56
CA ARG A 47 -2.34 5.15 4.25
C ARG A 47 -1.99 5.20 5.73
N ALA A 48 -1.99 4.06 6.41
CA ALA A 48 -1.61 3.97 7.81
C ALA A 48 -0.16 4.43 8.04
N TYR A 49 0.77 3.99 7.18
CA TYR A 49 2.16 4.42 7.21
C TYR A 49 2.30 5.94 7.04
N LEU A 50 1.61 6.54 6.06
CA LEU A 50 1.65 7.98 5.84
C LEU A 50 1.04 8.78 6.99
N ARG A 51 -0.05 8.29 7.60
CA ARG A 51 -0.63 8.93 8.80
C ARG A 51 0.33 8.89 9.98
N GLN A 52 1.02 7.76 10.19
CA GLN A 52 2.02 7.64 11.24
C GLN A 52 3.20 8.59 10.99
N ALA A 53 3.71 8.64 9.76
CA ALA A 53 4.79 9.56 9.38
C ALA A 53 4.39 11.02 9.61
N ARG A 54 3.15 11.40 9.25
CA ARG A 54 2.61 12.74 9.54
C ARG A 54 2.51 13.02 11.03
N GLY A 55 2.01 12.08 11.83
CA GLY A 55 1.92 12.26 13.29
C GLY A 55 3.29 12.46 13.95
N ILE A 56 4.33 11.79 13.46
CA ILE A 56 5.71 12.02 13.91
C ILE A 56 6.17 13.43 13.56
N LEU A 57 5.92 13.89 12.32
CA LEU A 57 6.28 15.24 11.89
C LEU A 57 5.55 16.33 12.68
N ASP A 58 4.24 16.19 12.87
CA ASP A 58 3.42 17.15 13.63
C ASP A 58 3.87 17.21 15.11
N GLY A 59 4.27 16.06 15.70
CA GLY A 59 4.84 16.01 17.05
C GLY A 59 6.17 16.75 17.18
N LEU A 60 7.06 16.61 16.19
CA LEU A 60 8.34 17.32 16.15
C LEU A 60 8.18 18.84 15.99
N ASP A 61 7.11 19.32 15.36
CA ASP A 61 6.82 20.74 15.19
C ASP A 61 6.29 21.39 16.49
N THR A 62 5.66 20.59 17.36
CA THR A 62 5.06 21.06 18.63
C THR A 62 6.09 21.20 19.76
N GLU A 63 7.29 20.62 19.64
CA GLU A 63 8.38 20.70 20.62
C GLU A 63 9.36 21.87 20.38
N LYS A 64 9.04 22.79 19.45
CA LYS A 64 9.79 24.04 19.19
C LYS A 64 9.10 25.25 19.80
#